data_AF-A0A544QPI1-F1
#
_entry.id   AF-A0A544QPI1-F1
#
_cell.length_a   1.000
_cell.length_b   1.000
_cell.length_c   1.000
_cell.angle_alpha   90.00
_cell.angle_beta   90.00
_cell.angle_gamma   90.00
#
_symmetry.space_group_name_H-M   'P 1'
#
loop_
_entity.id
_entity.type
_entity.pdbx_description
1 polymer ?
#
loop_
_entity_poly.entity_id
_entity_poly.type
_entity_poly.pdbx_seq_one_letter_code
_entity_poly.pdbx_strand_id
1 'polypeptide(L)' 'MEPDCPRCGEALTTFALSDVEAFTCEACGYVGVEADHSGEPRAVESWEDALQRFHEDS' A
#
# COMPACT_ATOMS: atom_id res chain seq x y z
N MET A 1 -13.03 -16.66 14.96
CA MET A 1 -11.59 -16.44 14.78
C MET A 1 -11.48 -15.10 14.09
N GLU A 2 -11.01 -14.08 14.81
CA GLU A 2 -10.68 -12.80 14.16
C GLU A 2 -9.48 -13.04 13.25
N PRO A 3 -9.44 -12.50 12.02
CA PRO A 3 -8.35 -12.81 11.10
C PRO A 3 -7.03 -12.21 11.59
N ASP A 4 -5.96 -13.00 11.55
CA ASP A 4 -4.62 -12.51 11.83
C ASP A 4 -4.05 -11.68 10.65
N CYS A 5 -3.25 -10.69 10.99
CA CYS A 5 -2.27 -9.96 10.19
C CYS A 5 -1.57 -10.75 9.06
N PRO A 6 -1.93 -10.73 7.76
CA PRO A 6 -1.14 -11.48 6.78
C PRO A 6 0.27 -10.90 6.57
N ARG A 7 0.54 -9.67 7.03
CA ARG A 7 1.87 -9.04 6.96
C ARG A 7 2.73 -9.25 8.21
N CYS A 8 2.12 -9.23 9.40
CA CYS A 8 2.88 -9.24 10.66
C CYS A 8 2.38 -10.23 11.72
N GLY A 9 1.29 -10.95 11.47
CA GLY A 9 0.74 -11.95 12.40
C GLY A 9 -0.06 -11.41 13.59
N GLU A 10 -0.14 -10.09 13.76
CA GLU A 10 -0.93 -9.46 14.83
C GLU A 10 -2.42 -9.51 14.53
N ALA A 11 -3.26 -9.55 15.56
CA ALA A 11 -4.72 -9.56 15.40
C ALA A 11 -5.24 -8.30 14.67
N LEU A 12 -6.20 -8.48 13.77
CA LEU A 12 -6.87 -7.37 13.09
C LEU A 12 -7.92 -6.71 13.99
N THR A 13 -7.99 -5.38 13.93
CA THR A 13 -9.08 -4.59 14.52
C THR A 13 -10.23 -4.51 13.53
N THR A 14 -11.46 -4.73 14.01
CA THR A 14 -12.69 -4.63 13.21
C THR A 14 -13.46 -3.36 13.58
N PHE A 15 -13.78 -2.55 12.58
CA PHE A 15 -14.65 -1.39 12.70
C PHE A 15 -15.99 -1.68 12.03
N ALA A 16 -17.10 -1.40 12.72
CA ALA A 16 -18.45 -1.57 12.20
C ALA A 16 -19.22 -0.25 12.21
N LEU A 17 -19.88 0.07 11.11
CA LEU A 17 -20.77 1.23 10.98
C LEU A 17 -22.02 0.84 10.15
N SER A 18 -23.18 0.88 10.79
CA SER A 18 -24.43 0.36 10.21
C SER A 18 -24.24 -1.10 9.76
N ASP A 19 -24.48 -1.40 8.47
CA ASP A 19 -24.36 -2.74 7.90
C ASP A 19 -22.99 -2.98 7.22
N VAL A 20 -21.99 -2.14 7.51
CA VAL A 20 -20.65 -2.21 6.89
C VAL A 20 -19.59 -2.52 7.94
N GLU A 21 -18.69 -3.44 7.62
CA GLU A 21 -17.51 -3.80 8.43
C GLU A 21 -16.22 -3.53 7.65
N ALA A 22 -15.16 -3.15 8.37
CA ALA A 22 -13.82 -2.95 7.84
C ALA A 22 -12.75 -3.48 8.80
N PHE A 23 -11.63 -3.94 8.26
CA PHE A 23 -10.51 -4.50 9.03
C PHE A 23 -9.27 -3.61 8.92
N THR A 24 -8.52 -3.47 10.00
CA THR A 24 -7.24 -2.73 10.02
C THR A 24 -6.26 -3.36 10.99
N CYS A 25 -5.00 -3.47 10.58
CA CYS A 25 -3.89 -3.81 11.46
C CYS A 25 -3.24 -2.53 11.97
N GLU A 26 -3.43 -2.21 13.25
CA GLU A 26 -2.85 -1.00 13.85
C GLU A 26 -1.31 -1.10 14.00
N ALA A 27 -0.75 -2.31 13.99
CA ALA A 27 0.68 -2.52 14.14
C ALA A 27 1.50 -2.18 12.87
N CYS A 28 0.97 -2.48 11.68
CA CYS A 28 1.70 -2.31 10.42
C CYS A 28 0.94 -1.54 9.32
N GLY A 29 -0.30 -1.13 9.57
CA GLY A 29 -1.12 -0.36 8.63
C GLY A 29 -1.76 -1.17 7.50
N TYR A 30 -1.82 -2.50 7.60
CA TYR A 30 -2.54 -3.32 6.62
C TYR A 30 -4.06 -3.13 6.75
N VAL A 31 -4.78 -2.94 5.64
CA VAL A 31 -6.25 -2.67 5.62
C VAL A 31 -7.05 -3.63 4.71
N GLY A 32 -6.43 -4.66 4.13
CA GLY A 32 -7.15 -5.70 3.38
C GLY A 32 -7.78 -5.27 2.05
N VAL A 33 -7.58 -4.03 1.61
CA VAL A 33 -8.08 -3.53 0.32
C VAL A 33 -7.14 -3.95 -0.80
N GLU A 34 -7.68 -4.60 -1.84
CA GLU A 34 -6.95 -4.81 -3.08
C GLU A 34 -6.62 -3.46 -3.71
N ALA A 35 -5.34 -3.13 -3.76
CA ALA A 35 -4.84 -1.93 -4.41
C ALA A 35 -4.17 -2.33 -5.72
N ASP A 36 -4.64 -1.73 -6.81
CA ASP A 36 -3.90 -1.77 -8.06
C ASP A 36 -2.69 -0.82 -7.93
N HIS A 37 -1.50 -1.42 -7.81
CA HIS A 37 -0.24 -0.68 -7.77
C HIS A 37 0.33 -0.42 -9.16
N SER A 38 -0.36 -0.87 -10.22
CA SER A 38 -0.01 -0.48 -11.57
C SER A 38 -0.49 0.94 -11.84
N GLY A 39 0.38 1.73 -12.48
CA GLY A 39 -0.01 2.98 -13.12
C GLY A 39 -0.37 2.74 -14.57
N GLU A 40 -0.97 3.74 -15.21
CA GLU A 40 -1.14 3.73 -16.67
C GLU A 40 0.21 3.48 -17.36
N PRO A 41 0.28 2.58 -18.36
CA PRO A 41 1.51 2.33 -19.09
C PRO A 41 2.03 3.62 -19.72
N ARG A 42 3.19 4.07 -19.26
CA ARG A 42 3.88 5.26 -19.78
C ARG A 42 5.27 4.87 -20.24
N ALA A 43 5.82 5.64 -21.18
CA ALA A 43 7.25 5.60 -21.43
C ALA A 43 7.97 5.93 -20.11
N VAL A 44 8.81 5.00 -19.65
CA VAL A 44 9.63 5.18 -18.46
C VAL A 44 11.02 5.58 -18.96
N GLU A 45 11.55 6.69 -18.45
CA GLU A 45 12.94 7.08 -18.71
C GLU A 45 13.90 6.01 -18.14
N SER A 46 15.12 5.94 -18.67
CA SER A 46 16.11 5.04 -18.10
C SER A 46 16.57 5.53 -16.72
N TRP A 47 17.14 4.64 -15.92
CA TRP A 47 17.75 5.03 -14.64
C TRP A 47 18.91 6.02 -14.83
N GLU A 48 19.67 5.88 -15.90
CA GLU A 48 20.77 6.81 -16.22
C GLU A 48 20.22 8.21 -16.52
N ASP A 49 19.18 8.31 -17.36
CA ASP A 49 18.55 9.60 -17.68
C ASP A 49 17.96 10.26 -16.43
N ALA A 50 17.27 9.48 -15.57
CA ALA A 50 16.67 9.98 -14.34
C ALA A 50 17.71 10.54 -13.35
N LEU A 51 18.82 9.82 -13.18
CA LEU A 51 19.91 10.23 -12.30
C LEU A 51 20.65 11.45 -12.86
N GLN A 52 20.91 11.48 -14.17
CA GLN A 52 21.53 12.62 -14.84
C GLN A 52 20.68 13.88 -14.65
N ARG A 53 19.37 13.82 -14.94
CA ARG A 53 18.45 14.94 -14.75
C ARG A 53 18.44 15.45 -13.31
N PHE A 54 18.40 14.54 -12.32
CA PHE A 54 18.46 14.92 -10.92
C PHE A 54 19.74 15.70 -10.55
N HIS A 55 20.89 15.33 -11.12
CA HIS A 55 22.16 16.01 -10.89
C HIS A 55 22.30 17.34 -11.64
N GLU A 56 21.63 17.49 -12.78
CA GLU A 56 21.63 18.74 -13.57
C GLU A 56 20.67 19.79 -12.99
N ASP A 57 19.59 19.36 -12.33
CA ASP A 57 18.56 20.22 -11.71
C ASP A 57 18.97 20.77 -10.31
N SER A 58 20.15 20.39 -9.79
CA SER A 58 20.66 20.76 -8.45
C SER A 58 21.79 21.78 -8.48
#